data_AF-A0A945YYD3-F1
#
_entry.id   AF-A0A945YYD3-F1
#
_cell.length_a   1.000
_cell.length_b   1.000
_cell.length_c   1.000
_cell.angle_alpha   90.00
_cell.angle_beta   90.00
_cell.angle_gamma   90.00
#
_symmetry.space_group_name_H-M   'P 1'
#
loop_
_entity.id
_entity.type
_entity.pdbx_description
1 polymer ?
#
loop_
_entity_poly.entity_id
_entity_poly.type
_entity_poly.pdbx_seq_one_letter_code
_entity_poly.pdbx_strand_id
1 'polypeptide(L)'
;MKTLKNHKGFTLIELVFVILLLGILSAVAIPSLDHSAITATLSAHTVQTDVKYIQELAMTRNQSITMEFVAGATNYTVTDDPGGVYAAETR
;
A
#
# COMPACT_ATOMS: atom_id res chain seq x y z
N MET A 1 65.95 7.14 -15.27
CA MET A 1 65.32 5.82 -15.00
C MET A 1 63.90 6.06 -14.54
N LYS A 2 62.90 5.54 -15.26
CA LYS A 2 61.47 5.73 -14.95
C LYS A 2 61.00 4.47 -14.23
N THR A 3 60.70 4.58 -12.95
CA THR A 3 60.25 3.46 -12.13
C THR A 3 58.79 3.16 -12.46
N LEU A 4 58.52 1.97 -12.99
CA LEU A 4 57.15 1.51 -13.26
C LEU A 4 56.50 1.15 -11.92
N LYS A 5 55.50 1.92 -11.51
CA LYS A 5 54.70 1.63 -10.32
C LYS A 5 53.86 0.38 -10.59
N ASN A 6 54.11 -0.67 -9.82
CA ASN A 6 53.32 -1.90 -9.85
C ASN A 6 51.95 -1.62 -9.23
N HIS A 7 50.89 -1.65 -10.04
CA HIS A 7 49.52 -1.51 -9.56
C HIS A 7 49.08 -2.86 -9.02
N LYS A 8 48.93 -2.97 -7.70
CA LYS A 8 48.41 -4.20 -7.06
C LYS A 8 46.97 -4.41 -7.54
N GLY A 9 46.72 -5.56 -8.17
CA GLY A 9 45.39 -5.99 -8.60
C GLY A 9 44.54 -6.53 -7.44
N PHE A 10 43.26 -6.76 -7.74
CA PHE A 10 42.25 -7.27 -6.81
C PHE A 10 42.51 -8.74 -6.45
N THR A 11 42.32 -9.10 -5.19
CA THR A 11 42.48 -10.46 -4.68
C THR A 11 41.16 -11.24 -4.77
N LEU A 12 41.26 -12.57 -4.82
CA LEU A 12 40.08 -13.44 -4.79
C LEU A 12 39.28 -13.25 -3.48
N ILE A 13 39.96 -13.01 -2.37
CA ILE A 13 39.30 -12.81 -1.07
C ILE A 13 38.51 -11.51 -1.03
N GLU A 14 39.00 -10.44 -1.66
CA GLU A 14 38.24 -9.18 -1.78
C GLU A 14 36.96 -9.40 -2.60
N LEU A 15 37.01 -10.20 -3.67
CA LEU A 15 35.82 -10.49 -4.48
C LEU A 15 34.77 -11.28 -3.69
N VAL A 16 35.20 -12.27 -2.91
CA VAL A 16 34.30 -13.04 -2.05
C VAL A 16 33.63 -12.14 -1.02
N PHE A 17 34.38 -11.21 -0.41
CA PHE A 17 33.83 -10.25 0.54
C PHE A 17 32.83 -9.28 -0.11
N VAL A 18 33.10 -8.81 -1.32
CA VAL A 18 32.15 -7.94 -2.05
C VAL A 18 30.85 -8.67 -2.33
N ILE A 19 30.89 -9.93 -2.81
CA ILE A 19 29.69 -10.72 -3.08
C ILE A 19 28.92 -11.00 -1.78
N LEU A 20 29.62 -11.29 -0.69
CA LEU A 20 29.02 -11.48 0.63
C LEU A 20 28.25 -10.22 1.08
N LEU A 21 28.90 -9.05 0.98
CA LEU A 21 28.29 -7.78 1.35
C LEU A 21 27.09 -7.45 0.45
N LEU A 22 27.21 -7.65 -0.86
CA LEU A 22 26.11 -7.45 -1.80
C LEU A 22 24.94 -8.39 -1.49
N GLY A 23 25.19 -9.63 -1.08
CA GLY A 23 24.15 -10.57 -0.67
C GLY A 23 23.36 -10.09 0.55
N ILE A 24 24.06 -9.60 1.58
CA ILE A 24 23.43 -9.06 2.80
C ILE A 24 22.63 -7.79 2.48
N LEU A 25 23.22 -6.86 1.71
CA LEU A 25 22.54 -5.62 1.32
C LEU A 25 21.31 -5.89 0.44
N SER A 26 21.40 -6.85 -0.48
CA SER A 26 20.29 -7.23 -1.35
C SER A 26 19.12 -7.80 -0.56
N ALA A 27 19.38 -8.61 0.47
CA ALA A 27 18.32 -9.18 1.31
C ALA A 27 17.49 -8.10 2.03
N VAL A 28 18.09 -6.96 2.36
CA VAL A 28 17.43 -5.83 3.05
C VAL A 28 16.90 -4.79 2.07
N ALA A 29 17.51 -4.64 0.90
CA ALA A 29 17.12 -3.64 -0.11
C ALA A 29 16.01 -4.10 -1.06
N ILE A 30 15.85 -5.42 -1.27
CA ILE A 30 14.84 -5.99 -2.17
C ILE A 30 13.38 -6.00 -1.63
N PRO A 31 13.07 -6.10 -0.31
CA PRO A 31 11.69 -6.23 0.17
C PRO A 31 10.90 -4.89 0.13
N SER A 32 10.88 -4.22 -1.01
CA SER A 32 9.96 -3.13 -1.34
C SER A 32 9.12 -3.49 -2.57
N LEU A 33 8.67 -4.74 -2.65
CA LEU A 33 7.66 -5.13 -3.63
C LEU A 33 6.39 -4.35 -3.33
N ASP A 34 6.01 -3.52 -4.29
CA ASP A 34 4.94 -2.55 -4.25
C ASP A 34 3.62 -3.16 -3.74
N HIS A 35 3.24 -2.84 -2.51
CA HIS A 35 2.01 -3.32 -1.87
C HIS A 35 0.74 -2.70 -2.50
N SER A 36 0.87 -1.79 -3.48
CA SER A 36 -0.24 -1.07 -4.09
C SER A 36 -1.30 -1.99 -4.72
N ALA A 37 -0.89 -3.15 -5.24
CA ALA A 37 -1.82 -4.12 -5.83
C ALA A 37 -2.65 -4.88 -4.76
N ILE A 38 -2.06 -5.11 -3.59
CA ILE A 38 -2.73 -5.78 -2.46
C ILE A 38 -3.74 -4.81 -1.82
N THR A 39 -3.38 -3.54 -1.66
CA THR A 39 -4.27 -2.52 -1.09
C THR A 39 -5.52 -2.29 -1.95
N ALA A 40 -5.39 -2.25 -3.29
CA ALA A 40 -6.54 -2.00 -4.17
C ALA A 40 -7.62 -3.10 -4.08
N THR A 41 -7.21 -4.36 -3.99
CA THR A 41 -8.15 -5.49 -3.88
C THR A 41 -8.83 -5.52 -2.51
N LEU A 42 -8.08 -5.19 -1.44
CA LEU A 42 -8.65 -5.09 -0.09
C LEU A 42 -9.67 -3.95 -0.01
N SER A 43 -9.37 -2.78 -0.59
CA SER A 43 -10.30 -1.64 -0.62
C SER A 43 -11.59 -1.93 -1.39
N ALA A 44 -11.53 -2.71 -2.47
CA ALA A 44 -12.73 -3.11 -3.20
C ALA A 44 -13.64 -4.04 -2.37
N HIS A 45 -13.04 -4.95 -1.60
CA HIS A 45 -13.78 -5.87 -0.74
C HIS A 45 -14.43 -5.17 0.47
N THR A 46 -13.74 -4.18 1.06
CA THR A 46 -14.31 -3.39 2.16
C THR A 46 -15.53 -2.60 1.65
N VAL A 47 -15.37 -1.84 0.56
CA VAL A 47 -16.49 -1.07 -0.03
C VAL A 47 -17.68 -1.97 -0.37
N GLN A 48 -17.46 -3.18 -0.89
CA GLN A 48 -18.55 -4.12 -1.17
C GLN A 48 -19.30 -4.55 0.10
N THR A 49 -18.58 -4.74 1.21
CA THR A 49 -19.19 -5.08 2.50
C THR A 49 -19.99 -3.90 3.04
N ASP A 50 -19.44 -2.70 2.93
CA ASP A 50 -20.06 -1.47 3.44
C ASP A 50 -21.34 -1.13 2.66
N VAL A 51 -21.34 -1.30 1.34
CA VAL A 51 -22.54 -1.16 0.50
C VAL A 51 -23.65 -2.10 0.95
N LYS A 52 -23.33 -3.37 1.26
CA LYS A 52 -24.32 -4.34 1.74
C LYS A 52 -24.86 -3.95 3.12
N TYR A 53 -23.99 -3.49 4.02
CA TYR A 53 -24.38 -3.03 5.35
C TYR A 53 -25.33 -1.83 5.27
N ILE A 54 -25.03 -0.86 4.39
CA ILE A 54 -25.86 0.33 4.18
C ILE A 54 -27.21 -0.05 3.55
N GLN A 55 -27.23 -1.02 2.63
CA GLN A 55 -28.47 -1.56 2.09
C GLN A 55 -29.34 -2.21 3.18
N GLU A 56 -28.76 -3.03 4.04
CA GLU A 56 -29.48 -3.64 5.16
C GLU A 56 -30.02 -2.59 6.13
N LEU A 57 -29.23 -1.56 6.43
CA LEU A 57 -29.64 -0.45 7.29
C LEU A 57 -30.78 0.37 6.66
N ALA A 58 -30.72 0.63 5.36
CA ALA A 58 -31.77 1.33 4.61
C ALA A 58 -33.07 0.52 4.60
N MET A 59 -32.99 -0.80 4.42
CA MET A 59 -34.16 -1.70 4.46
C MET A 59 -34.77 -1.78 5.86
N THR A 60 -33.93 -1.81 6.91
CA THR A 60 -34.38 -1.85 8.31
C THR A 60 -35.07 -0.55 8.73
N ARG A 61 -34.54 0.59 8.28
CA ARG A 61 -35.05 1.92 8.65
C ARG A 61 -36.13 2.43 7.71
N ASN A 62 -36.36 1.75 6.58
CA ASN A 62 -37.27 2.19 5.51
C ASN A 62 -36.98 3.65 5.09
N GLN A 63 -35.69 4.00 5.05
CA GLN A 63 -35.17 5.34 4.70
C GLN A 63 -34.08 5.20 3.64
N SER A 64 -33.98 6.18 2.75
CA SER A 64 -32.97 6.20 1.68
C SER A 64 -31.64 6.69 2.21
N ILE A 65 -30.67 5.77 2.30
CA ILE A 65 -29.29 6.09 2.68
C ILE A 65 -28.44 6.24 1.41
N THR A 66 -27.73 7.36 1.29
CA THR A 66 -26.89 7.72 0.13
C THR A 66 -25.42 7.60 0.49
N MET A 67 -24.63 7.00 -0.41
CA MET A 67 -23.16 6.98 -0.34
C MET A 67 -22.57 7.93 -1.37
N GLU A 68 -21.69 8.83 -0.93
CA GLU A 68 -20.93 9.73 -1.80
C GLU A 68 -19.44 9.35 -1.78
N PHE A 69 -18.89 9.10 -2.97
CA PHE A 69 -17.47 8.83 -3.16
C PHE A 69 -16.79 10.11 -3.63
N VAL A 70 -15.79 10.60 -2.87
CA VAL A 70 -15.02 11.78 -3.25
C VAL A 70 -13.89 11.36 -4.18
N ALA A 71 -13.84 11.91 -5.39
CA ALA A 71 -12.81 11.59 -6.38
C ALA A 71 -11.41 11.93 -5.84
N GLY A 72 -10.52 10.92 -5.81
CA GLY A 72 -9.15 11.07 -5.32
C GLY A 72 -8.99 10.93 -3.80
N ALA A 73 -10.06 10.67 -3.06
CA ALA A 73 -9.99 10.33 -1.64
C ALA A 73 -10.16 8.81 -1.43
N THR A 74 -9.54 8.29 -0.37
CA THR A 74 -9.68 6.87 0.04
C THR A 74 -10.91 6.63 0.93
N ASN A 75 -11.71 7.67 1.17
CA ASN A 75 -12.86 7.63 2.05
C ASN A 75 -14.18 7.86 1.28
N TYR A 76 -15.28 7.45 1.89
CA TYR A 76 -16.64 7.69 1.41
C TYR A 76 -17.50 8.13 2.60
N THR A 77 -18.51 8.94 2.33
CA THR A 77 -19.43 9.43 3.37
C THR A 77 -20.82 8.87 3.15
N VAL A 78 -21.45 8.41 4.24
CA VAL A 78 -22.80 7.83 4.24
C VAL A 78 -23.75 8.85 4.89
N THR A 79 -24.79 9.26 4.16
CA THR A 79 -25.75 10.26 4.63
C THR A 79 -27.18 9.74 4.46
N ASP A 80 -28.03 9.93 5.46
CA ASP A 80 -29.47 9.66 5.41
C ASP A 80 -30.23 10.97 5.13
N ASP A 81 -31.24 10.91 4.26
CA ASP A 81 -32.11 12.06 3.98
C ASP A 81 -33.36 11.99 4.88
N PRO A 82 -33.72 13.04 5.66
CA PRO A 82 -33.20 14.40 5.64
C PRO A 82 -32.23 14.70 6.79
N GLY A 83 -30.96 14.92 6.45
CA GLY A 83 -29.99 15.66 7.28
C GLY A 83 -29.33 14.90 8.43
N GLY A 84 -29.52 13.60 8.54
CA GLY A 84 -28.85 12.77 9.53
C GLY A 84 -27.57 12.16 8.98
N VAL A 85 -26.41 12.77 9.24
CA VAL A 85 -25.10 12.14 8.99
C VAL A 85 -24.90 11.03 10.04
N TYR A 86 -25.46 9.85 9.79
CA TYR A 86 -25.18 8.66 10.58
C TYR A 86 -23.99 7.95 9.93
N ALA A 87 -22.82 8.15 10.53
CA ALA A 87 -21.51 7.62 10.11
C ALA A 87 -20.77 8.46 9.06
N ALA A 88 -20.23 9.58 9.52
CA ALA A 88 -18.89 9.98 9.11
C ALA A 88 -17.85 9.06 9.78
N GLU A 89 -17.89 7.75 9.52
CA GLU A 89 -16.71 6.92 9.79
C GLU A 89 -15.71 7.21 8.68
N THR A 90 -14.88 8.22 8.94
CA THR A 90 -13.68 8.48 8.15
C THR A 90 -12.73 7.30 8.39
N ARG A 91 -12.68 6.38 7.42
CA ARG A 91 -11.63 5.36 7.34
C ARG A 91 -10.96 5.36 5.98
#